data_AF-A0A848V2J9-F1
#
_entry.id   AF-A0A848V2J9-F1
#
_cell.length_a   1.000
_cell.length_b   1.000
_cell.length_c   1.000
_cell.angle_alpha   90.00
_cell.angle_beta   90.00
_cell.angle_gamma   90.00
#
_symmetry.space_group_name_H-M   'P 1'
#
loop_
_entity.id
_entity.type
_entity.pdbx_description
1 polymer ?
#
loop_
_entity_poly.entity_id
_entity_poly.type
_entity_poly.pdbx_seq_one_letter_code
_entity_poly.pdbx_strand_id
1 'polypeptide(L)'
;MYQKYQLRQPAKRYARIGAFYACLLPVIIGLMFLVGTFGQAFEIDKALNLPISLAFLFGTPIVAWLSQSAITRRKRLDYWNLVEVALLRATIVQIIIGLSYAIFYTSQAPHLIIFADLLRVSLTAHTILWATITLPLTLICCLIFKHSALRPIYR
;
A
#
# COMPACT_ATOMS: atom_id res chain seq x y z
N MET A 1 18.88 -25.52 -5.02
CA MET A 1 20.00 -24.55 -5.02
C MET A 1 19.45 -23.20 -5.49
N TYR A 2 19.01 -22.33 -4.58
CA TYR A 2 18.48 -21.01 -4.94
C TYR A 2 19.66 -20.10 -5.28
N GLN A 3 19.89 -19.85 -6.57
CA GLN A 3 20.90 -18.93 -7.04
C GLN A 3 20.57 -17.54 -6.48
N LYS A 4 21.39 -17.03 -5.54
CA LYS A 4 21.29 -15.67 -5.01
C LYS A 4 21.58 -14.69 -6.15
N TYR A 5 20.55 -14.30 -6.89
CA TYR A 5 20.62 -13.19 -7.83
C TYR A 5 20.84 -11.89 -7.04
N GLN A 6 22.11 -11.55 -6.79
CA GLN A 6 22.49 -10.32 -6.10
C GLN A 6 22.14 -9.12 -6.98
N LEU A 7 21.13 -8.34 -6.60
CA LEU A 7 20.70 -7.13 -7.29
C LEU A 7 21.66 -5.98 -6.97
N ARG A 8 22.38 -5.49 -7.99
CA ARG A 8 23.17 -4.25 -7.93
C ARG A 8 22.24 -3.08 -7.61
N GLN A 9 22.76 -2.08 -6.89
CA GLN A 9 21.99 -0.90 -6.51
C GLN A 9 21.35 -0.23 -7.73
N PRO A 10 20.01 -0.04 -7.76
CA PRO A 10 19.39 0.73 -8.82
C PRO A 10 19.84 2.18 -8.72
N ALA A 11 20.30 2.76 -9.83
CA ALA A 11 20.50 4.19 -9.90
C ALA A 11 19.19 4.90 -9.51
N LYS A 12 19.30 6.02 -8.79
CA LYS A 12 18.13 6.75 -8.24
C LYS A 12 17.02 6.98 -9.29
N ARG A 13 17.39 7.20 -10.56
CA ARG A 13 16.47 7.37 -11.69
C ARG A 13 15.64 6.10 -11.97
N TYR A 14 16.27 4.93 -12.06
CA TYR A 14 15.57 3.67 -12.30
C TYR A 14 14.68 3.25 -11.13
N ALA A 15 15.10 3.54 -9.90
CA ALA A 15 14.28 3.32 -8.70
C ALA A 15 13.01 4.17 -8.73
N ARG A 16 13.08 5.44 -9.14
CA ARG A 16 11.89 6.31 -9.31
C ARG A 16 10.93 5.78 -10.37
N ILE A 17 11.47 5.36 -11.52
CA ILE A 17 10.66 4.82 -12.61
C ILE A 17 9.95 3.55 -12.16
N GLY A 18 10.63 2.65 -11.45
CA GLY A 18 9.98 1.44 -10.94
C GLY A 18 8.96 1.71 -9.84
N ALA A 19 9.19 2.69 -8.97
CA ALA A 19 8.20 3.10 -7.97
C ALA A 19 6.95 3.66 -8.66
N PHE A 20 7.13 4.47 -9.71
CA PHE A 20 6.02 5.00 -10.51
C PHE A 20 5.19 3.89 -11.16
N TYR A 21 5.83 2.94 -11.85
CA TYR A 21 5.10 1.82 -12.48
C TYR A 21 4.42 0.91 -11.46
N ALA A 22 5.05 0.68 -10.30
CA ALA A 22 4.46 -0.10 -9.22
C ALA A 22 3.22 0.57 -8.60
N CYS A 23 3.10 1.90 -8.66
CA CYS A 23 1.93 2.63 -8.17
C CYS A 23 0.76 2.66 -9.15
N LEU A 24 0.99 2.57 -10.46
CA LEU A 24 -0.07 2.77 -11.46
C LEU A 24 -1.27 1.85 -11.24
N LEU A 25 -1.02 0.55 -11.08
CA LEU A 25 -2.09 -0.43 -10.90
C LEU A 25 -2.91 -0.15 -9.61
N PRO A 26 -2.29 -0.01 -8.41
CA PRO A 26 -3.01 0.37 -7.21
C PRO A 26 -3.78 1.70 -7.33
N VAL A 27 -3.19 2.72 -7.96
CA VAL A 27 -3.84 4.03 -8.14
C VAL A 27 -5.06 3.93 -9.05
N ILE A 28 -4.98 3.16 -10.15
CA ILE A 28 -6.12 2.89 -11.03
C ILE A 28 -7.23 2.19 -10.26
N ILE A 29 -6.89 1.18 -9.44
CA ILE A 29 -7.87 0.50 -8.57
C ILE A 29 -8.52 1.51 -7.63
N GLY A 30 -7.74 2.36 -6.96
CA GLY A 30 -8.25 3.43 -6.09
C GLY A 30 -9.19 4.41 -6.80
N LEU A 31 -8.87 4.80 -8.04
CA LEU A 31 -9.76 5.64 -8.86
C LEU A 31 -11.07 4.92 -9.20
N MET A 32 -11.03 3.64 -9.55
CA MET A 32 -12.24 2.86 -9.85
C MET A 32 -13.16 2.76 -8.63
N PHE A 33 -12.60 2.49 -7.45
CA PHE A 33 -13.37 2.49 -6.20
C PHE A 33 -13.92 3.90 -5.89
N LEU A 34 -13.14 4.96 -6.11
CA LEU A 34 -13.59 6.33 -5.86
C LEU A 34 -14.78 6.70 -6.76
N VAL A 35 -14.69 6.40 -8.06
CA VAL A 35 -15.79 6.64 -9.02
C VAL A 35 -17.02 5.82 -8.64
N GLY A 36 -16.84 4.55 -8.27
CA GLY A 36 -17.93 3.70 -7.77
C GLY A 36 -18.60 4.25 -6.52
N THR A 37 -17.84 4.89 -5.62
CA THR A 37 -18.34 5.52 -4.40
C THR A 37 -19.32 6.66 -4.71
N PHE A 38 -19.04 7.48 -5.74
CA PHE A 38 -19.93 8.56 -6.15
C PHE A 38 -21.22 8.07 -6.85
N GLY A 39 -21.19 6.86 -7.43
CA GLY A 39 -22.36 6.23 -8.06
C GLY A 39 -23.27 5.44 -7.10
N GLN A 40 -22.89 5.26 -5.84
CA GLN A 40 -23.64 4.44 -4.89
C GLN A 40 -24.83 5.18 -4.24
N ALA A 41 -25.94 4.47 -4.11
CA ALA A 41 -27.17 4.97 -3.47
C ALA A 41 -27.12 4.89 -1.94
N PHE A 42 -26.38 3.93 -1.37
CA PHE A 42 -26.33 3.68 0.07
C PHE A 42 -25.14 4.38 0.75
N GLU A 43 -25.39 5.06 1.86
CA GLU A 43 -24.34 5.78 2.63
C GLU A 43 -23.32 4.85 3.30
N ILE A 44 -23.74 3.63 3.64
CA ILE A 44 -22.86 2.62 4.28
C ILE A 44 -21.74 2.19 3.31
N ASP A 45 -22.09 1.96 2.04
CA ASP A 45 -21.10 1.60 1.02
C ASP A 45 -20.13 2.76 0.73
N LYS A 46 -20.62 4.00 0.83
CA LYS A 46 -19.77 5.20 0.71
C LYS A 46 -18.76 5.32 1.84
N ALA A 47 -19.20 5.06 3.08
CA ALA A 47 -18.35 5.10 4.25
C ALA A 47 -17.23 4.04 4.22
N LEU A 48 -17.46 2.89 3.56
CA LEU A 48 -16.45 1.85 3.43
C LEU A 48 -15.51 2.07 2.23
N ASN A 49 -16.05 2.49 1.08
CA ASN A 49 -15.28 2.59 -0.17
C ASN A 49 -14.39 3.85 -0.22
N LEU A 50 -14.82 4.96 0.39
CA LEU A 50 -14.03 6.19 0.40
C LEU A 50 -12.65 6.02 1.08
N PRO A 51 -12.51 5.48 2.31
CA PRO A 51 -11.21 5.30 2.94
C PRO A 51 -10.32 4.31 2.18
N ILE A 52 -10.90 3.26 1.61
CA ILE A 52 -10.17 2.29 0.76
C ILE A 52 -9.62 3.00 -0.48
N SER A 53 -10.45 3.79 -1.15
CA SER A 53 -10.06 4.56 -2.34
C SER A 53 -8.91 5.52 -2.06
N LEU A 54 -9.01 6.28 -0.95
CA LEU A 54 -7.97 7.21 -0.53
C LEU A 54 -6.67 6.50 -0.14
N ALA A 55 -6.75 5.34 0.49
CA ALA A 55 -5.58 4.51 0.80
C ALA A 55 -4.85 4.05 -0.47
N PHE A 56 -5.60 3.69 -1.52
CA PHE A 56 -4.99 3.33 -2.80
C PHE A 56 -4.44 4.55 -3.55
N LEU A 57 -5.19 5.65 -3.61
CA LEU A 57 -4.79 6.86 -4.33
C LEU A 57 -3.57 7.55 -3.74
N PHE A 58 -3.52 7.68 -2.41
CA PHE A 58 -2.49 8.46 -1.72
C PHE A 58 -1.54 7.57 -0.92
N GLY A 59 -2.06 6.51 -0.29
CA GLY A 59 -1.23 5.60 0.48
C GLY A 59 -0.22 4.86 -0.39
N THR A 60 -0.60 4.38 -1.58
CA THR A 60 0.32 3.59 -2.42
C THR A 60 1.48 4.41 -3.00
N PRO A 61 1.30 5.66 -3.47
CA PRO A 61 2.43 6.53 -3.79
C PRO A 61 3.36 6.78 -2.59
N ILE A 62 2.81 7.01 -1.39
CA ILE A 62 3.61 7.22 -0.18
C ILE A 62 4.44 5.95 0.13
N VAL A 63 3.80 4.78 0.10
CA VAL A 63 4.48 3.49 0.32
C VAL A 63 5.60 3.29 -0.69
N ALA A 64 5.35 3.54 -1.97
CA ALA A 64 6.37 3.37 -3.01
C ALA A 64 7.52 4.37 -2.85
N TRP A 65 7.25 5.62 -2.51
CA TRP A 65 8.28 6.63 -2.26
C TRP A 65 9.14 6.28 -1.04
N LEU A 66 8.53 5.86 0.07
CA LEU A 66 9.23 5.42 1.28
C LEU A 66 10.04 4.15 1.01
N SER A 67 9.47 3.19 0.28
CA SER A 67 10.14 1.95 -0.09
C SER A 67 11.34 2.22 -0.99
N GLN A 68 11.17 3.03 -2.04
CA GLN A 68 12.24 3.43 -2.93
C GLN A 68 13.38 4.14 -2.18
N SER A 69 13.05 5.04 -1.26
CA SER A 69 14.03 5.75 -0.44
C SER A 69 14.82 4.80 0.47
N ALA A 70 14.19 3.76 1.00
CA ALA A 70 14.86 2.73 1.79
C ALA A 70 15.72 1.80 0.92
N ILE A 71 15.21 1.37 -0.24
CA ILE A 71 15.90 0.49 -1.18
C ILE A 71 17.17 1.13 -1.73
N THR A 72 17.11 2.40 -2.10
CA THR A 72 18.26 3.15 -2.66
C THR A 72 19.40 3.35 -1.66
N ARG A 73 19.16 3.16 -0.35
CA ARG A 73 20.20 3.22 0.69
C ARG A 73 20.86 1.86 0.96
N ARG A 74 20.28 0.75 0.50
CA ARG A 74 20.82 -0.60 0.75
C ARG A 74 21.93 -0.94 -0.24
N LYS A 75 23.05 -1.49 0.25
CA LYS A 75 24.20 -1.92 -0.57
C LYS A 75 23.93 -3.18 -1.40
N ARG A 76 23.07 -4.07 -0.89
CA ARG A 76 22.66 -5.32 -1.54
C ARG A 76 21.15 -5.43 -1.45
N LEU A 77 20.52 -5.83 -2.56
CA LEU A 77 19.09 -6.08 -2.59
C LEU A 77 18.86 -7.53 -3.03
N ASP A 78 18.03 -8.23 -2.28
CA ASP A 78 17.45 -9.52 -2.66
C ASP A 78 15.94 -9.31 -2.83
N TYR A 79 15.27 -10.17 -3.60
CA TYR A 79 13.83 -10.05 -3.80
C TYR A 79 13.04 -10.09 -2.48
N TRP A 80 13.42 -10.97 -1.55
CA TRP A 80 12.77 -11.05 -0.25
C TRP A 80 12.99 -9.79 0.60
N ASN A 81 14.18 -9.19 0.54
CA ASN A 81 14.44 -7.91 1.20
C ASN A 81 13.62 -6.76 0.58
N LEU A 82 13.37 -6.80 -0.73
CA LEU A 82 12.49 -5.84 -1.41
C LEU A 82 11.05 -5.98 -0.87
N VAL A 83 10.53 -7.20 -0.84
CA VAL A 83 9.19 -7.51 -0.34
C VAL A 83 9.04 -7.13 1.13
N GLU A 84 10.02 -7.47 1.96
CA GLU A 84 10.03 -7.12 3.39
C GLU A 84 9.96 -5.60 3.60
N VAL A 85 10.79 -4.83 2.88
CA VAL A 85 10.76 -3.36 2.95
C VAL A 85 9.41 -2.83 2.49
N ALA A 86 8.88 -3.32 1.38
CA ALA A 86 7.60 -2.86 0.84
C ALA A 86 6.44 -3.17 1.80
N LEU A 87 6.38 -4.38 2.36
CA LEU A 87 5.37 -4.79 3.33
C LEU A 87 5.46 -3.96 4.61
N LEU A 88 6.65 -3.76 5.17
CA LEU A 88 6.84 -2.95 6.36
C LEU A 88 6.30 -1.52 6.14
N ARG A 89 6.61 -0.91 4.99
CA ARG A 89 6.12 0.44 4.67
C ARG A 89 4.62 0.47 4.39
N ALA A 90 4.08 -0.54 3.70
CA ALA A 90 2.64 -0.69 3.48
C ALA A 90 1.87 -0.78 4.79
N THR A 91 2.33 -1.61 5.73
CA THR A 91 1.73 -1.78 7.05
C THR A 91 1.76 -0.48 7.86
N ILE A 92 2.90 0.22 7.91
CA ILE A 92 3.00 1.50 8.62
C ILE A 92 1.99 2.52 8.06
N VAL A 93 1.94 2.66 6.73
CA VAL A 93 1.03 3.63 6.09
C VAL A 93 -0.43 3.25 6.34
N GLN A 94 -0.78 1.96 6.28
CA GLN A 94 -2.15 1.52 6.58
C GLN A 94 -2.54 1.68 8.04
N ILE A 95 -1.63 1.45 8.99
CA ILE A 95 -1.90 1.73 10.40
C ILE A 95 -2.19 3.22 10.60
N ILE A 96 -1.38 4.10 9.98
CA ILE A 96 -1.60 5.55 10.06
C ILE A 96 -2.97 5.92 9.49
N ILE A 97 -3.32 5.42 8.30
CA ILE A 97 -4.63 5.68 7.66
C ILE A 97 -5.78 5.15 8.53
N GLY A 98 -5.66 3.92 9.04
CA GLY A 98 -6.67 3.31 9.91
C GLY A 98 -6.88 4.10 11.20
N LEU A 99 -5.79 4.57 11.83
CA LEU A 99 -5.87 5.44 13.01
C LEU A 99 -6.49 6.80 12.68
N SER A 100 -6.09 7.45 11.59
CA SER A 100 -6.69 8.71 11.15
C SER A 100 -8.19 8.58 10.89
N TYR A 101 -8.61 7.47 10.28
CA TYR A 101 -10.02 7.19 10.04
C TYR A 101 -10.79 6.93 11.33
N ALA A 102 -10.22 6.16 12.25
CA ALA A 102 -10.83 5.92 13.57
C ALA A 102 -11.02 7.24 14.33
N ILE A 103 -10.00 8.11 14.38
CA ILE A 103 -10.09 9.43 15.01
C ILE A 103 -11.19 10.27 14.37
N PHE A 104 -11.21 10.37 13.04
CA PHE A 104 -12.23 11.14 12.30
C PHE A 104 -13.65 10.63 12.56
N TYR A 105 -13.86 9.31 12.56
CA TYR A 105 -15.19 8.75 12.79
C TYR A 105 -15.65 8.98 14.24
N THR A 106 -14.72 8.89 15.19
CA THR A 106 -15.04 9.09 16.61
C THR A 106 -15.33 10.54 16.97
N SER A 107 -14.77 11.51 16.23
CA SER A 107 -15.12 12.93 16.40
C SER A 107 -16.49 13.27 15.81
N GLN A 108 -16.94 12.54 14.78
CA GLN A 108 -18.25 12.74 14.15
C GLN A 108 -19.39 12.02 14.88
N ALA A 109 -19.11 10.90 15.56
CA ALA A 109 -20.12 10.09 16.25
C ALA A 109 -19.73 9.76 17.72
N PRO A 110 -19.67 10.77 18.61
CA PRO A 110 -19.21 10.61 19.99
C PRO A 110 -20.15 9.78 20.89
N HIS A 111 -21.37 9.49 20.44
CA HIS A 111 -22.41 8.79 21.23
C HIS A 111 -22.26 7.26 21.24
N LEU A 112 -21.34 6.69 20.46
CA LEU A 112 -21.07 5.25 20.45
C LEU A 112 -20.13 4.90 21.61
N ILE A 113 -20.70 4.54 22.76
CA ILE A 113 -20.02 3.91 23.92
C ILE A 113 -19.33 2.58 23.55
N ILE A 114 -19.54 2.11 22.33
CA ILE A 114 -18.97 0.90 21.73
C ILE A 114 -17.59 1.18 21.10
N PHE A 115 -16.75 2.02 21.70
CA PHE A 115 -15.43 2.32 21.13
C PHE A 115 -14.58 1.03 21.01
N ALA A 116 -14.65 0.15 22.02
CA ALA A 116 -13.89 -1.09 22.03
C ALA A 116 -14.33 -2.10 20.95
N ASP A 117 -15.63 -2.33 20.76
CA ASP A 117 -16.08 -3.28 19.72
C ASP A 117 -16.00 -2.67 18.32
N LEU A 118 -16.20 -1.36 18.15
CA LEU A 118 -16.00 -0.70 16.87
C LEU A 118 -14.52 -0.71 16.47
N LEU A 119 -13.60 -0.51 17.43
CA LEU A 119 -12.18 -0.64 17.20
C LEU A 119 -11.79 -2.09 16.87
N ARG A 120 -12.34 -3.09 17.57
CA ARG A 120 -12.10 -4.53 17.29
C ARG A 120 -12.59 -4.94 15.91
N VAL A 121 -13.83 -4.57 15.56
CA VAL A 121 -14.41 -4.87 14.25
C VAL A 121 -13.62 -4.15 13.15
N SER A 122 -13.26 -2.88 13.36
CA SER A 122 -12.43 -2.11 12.43
C SER A 122 -11.04 -2.73 12.24
N LEU A 123 -10.38 -3.14 13.32
CA LEU A 123 -9.07 -3.83 13.29
C LEU A 123 -9.14 -5.17 12.57
N THR A 124 -10.19 -5.95 12.80
CA THR A 124 -10.38 -7.26 12.16
C THR A 124 -10.67 -7.10 10.67
N ALA A 125 -11.55 -6.17 10.30
CA ALA A 125 -11.82 -5.81 8.92
C ALA A 125 -10.56 -5.28 8.21
N HIS A 126 -9.78 -4.42 8.86
CA HIS A 126 -8.49 -3.94 8.34
C HIS A 126 -7.50 -5.08 8.16
N THR A 127 -7.42 -6.02 9.09
CA THR A 127 -6.50 -7.17 9.00
C THR A 127 -6.88 -8.07 7.84
N ILE A 128 -8.18 -8.31 7.63
CA ILE A 128 -8.68 -9.08 6.49
C ILE A 128 -8.36 -8.34 5.18
N LEU A 129 -8.68 -7.04 5.07
CA LEU A 129 -8.35 -6.20 3.91
C LEU A 129 -6.84 -6.15 3.62
N TRP A 130 -6.03 -6.10 4.67
CA TRP A 130 -4.57 -6.16 4.57
C TRP A 130 -4.12 -7.48 3.94
N ALA A 131 -4.61 -8.60 4.46
CA ALA A 131 -4.23 -9.93 4.01
C ALA A 131 -4.75 -10.26 2.60
N THR A 132 -5.98 -9.87 2.28
CA THR A 132 -6.65 -10.26 1.02
C THR A 132 -6.32 -9.34 -0.14
N ILE A 133 -6.05 -8.06 0.11
CA ILE A 133 -5.81 -7.08 -0.97
C ILE A 133 -4.38 -6.55 -0.91
N THR A 134 -3.95 -6.09 0.26
CA THR A 134 -2.69 -5.32 0.37
C THR A 134 -1.47 -6.20 0.17
N LEU A 135 -1.44 -7.38 0.79
CA LEU A 135 -0.35 -8.34 0.64
C LEU A 135 -0.17 -8.80 -0.82
N PRO A 136 -1.18 -9.34 -1.52
CA PRO A 136 -1.02 -9.78 -2.90
C PRO A 136 -0.68 -8.62 -3.84
N LEU A 137 -1.29 -7.45 -3.64
CA LEU A 137 -0.95 -6.27 -4.43
C LEU A 137 0.49 -5.82 -4.20
N THR A 138 0.98 -5.86 -2.95
CA THR A 138 2.38 -5.53 -2.65
C THR A 138 3.35 -6.48 -3.34
N LEU A 139 3.03 -7.78 -3.43
CA LEU A 139 3.83 -8.76 -4.17
C LEU A 139 3.86 -8.44 -5.67
N ILE A 140 2.71 -8.11 -6.28
CA ILE A 140 2.62 -7.68 -7.69
C ILE A 140 3.45 -6.41 -7.92
N CYS A 141 3.31 -5.42 -7.05
CA CYS A 141 4.07 -4.16 -7.11
C CYS A 141 5.59 -4.40 -7.00
N CYS A 142 6.02 -5.34 -6.14
CA CYS A 142 7.42 -5.74 -6.03
C CYS A 142 7.95 -6.42 -7.30
N LEU A 143 7.13 -7.25 -7.96
CA LEU A 143 7.49 -7.86 -9.24
C LEU A 143 7.61 -6.81 -10.35
N ILE A 144 6.67 -5.87 -10.43
CA ILE A 144 6.72 -4.75 -11.37
C ILE A 144 7.99 -3.94 -11.13
N PHE A 145 8.24 -3.52 -9.89
CA PHE A 145 9.43 -2.77 -9.51
C PHE A 145 10.72 -3.50 -9.89
N LYS A 146 10.80 -4.82 -9.61
CA LYS A 146 11.95 -5.64 -9.99
C LYS A 146 12.17 -5.63 -11.50
N HIS A 147 11.12 -5.80 -12.29
CA HIS A 147 11.23 -5.81 -13.75
C HIS A 147 11.54 -4.45 -14.36
N SER A 148 11.01 -3.36 -13.82
CA SER A 148 11.19 -2.02 -14.37
C SER A 148 12.46 -1.32 -13.88
N ALA A 149 12.84 -1.49 -12.61
CA ALA A 149 13.96 -0.78 -12.00
C ALA A 149 15.27 -1.57 -12.00
N LEU A 150 15.21 -2.91 -11.94
CA LEU A 150 16.39 -3.75 -11.74
C LEU A 150 16.83 -4.51 -12.99
N ARG A 151 15.92 -4.82 -13.92
CA ARG A 151 16.24 -5.47 -15.21
C ARG A 151 17.20 -4.68 -16.11
N PRO A 152 17.17 -3.32 -16.17
CA PRO A 152 18.12 -2.55 -16.98
C PRO A 152 19.58 -2.61 -16.50
N ILE A 153 19.83 -3.18 -15.30
CA ILE A 153 21.17 -3.26 -14.70
C ILE A 153 21.91 -4.54 -15.14
N TYR A 154 21.22 -5.46 -15.81
CA TYR A 154 21.72 -6.79 -16.20
C TYR A 154 21.79 -7.03 -17.72
N ARG A 155 21.48 -6.02 -18.54
CA ARG A 155 21.85 -5.98 -19.95
C ARG A 155 23.01 -5.02 -20.10
#